data_AF-A0A067FT43-F1
#
_entry.id   AF-A0A067FT43-F1
#
_cell.length_a   1.000
_cell.length_b   1.000
_cell.length_c   1.000
_cell.angle_alpha   90.00
_cell.angle_beta   90.00
_cell.angle_gamma   90.00
#
_symmetry.space_group_name_H-M   'P 1'
#
loop_
_entity.id
_entity.type
_entity.pdbx_description
1 polymer ?
#
loop_
_entity_poly.entity_id
_entity_poly.type
_entity_poly.pdbx_seq_one_letter_code
_entity_poly.pdbx_strand_id
1 'polypeptide(L)'
;VIEMQAAVHQCSATLDFMEEKLRPYPATVNDEEMYEHAKKVGTSLLGEANVHLLPMAMGAEDFSFYSQKMAAALFMIGTRNETLKPVVRLHSPYLVIDEDVLPIGAALHAAVAISYLDDHAVETQ
;
A
#
# COMPACT_ATOMS: atom_id res chain seq x y z
N VAL A 1 22.76 8.96 -18.01
CA VAL A 1 22.24 9.58 -19.26
C VAL A 1 22.56 11.06 -19.32
N ILE A 2 22.19 11.87 -18.31
CA ILE A 2 22.36 13.33 -18.32
C ILE A 2 23.82 13.75 -18.55
N GLU A 3 24.77 13.20 -17.80
CA GLU A 3 26.20 13.50 -17.99
C GLU A 3 26.72 13.10 -19.37
N MET A 4 26.32 11.93 -19.86
CA MET A 4 26.68 11.47 -21.21
C MET A 4 26.11 12.39 -22.29
N GLN A 5 24.86 12.83 -22.14
CA GLN A 5 24.22 13.77 -23.07
C GLN A 5 24.89 15.14 -23.03
N ALA A 6 25.29 15.63 -21.85
CA ALA A 6 26.06 16.86 -21.73
C ALA A 6 27.42 16.73 -22.43
N ALA A 7 28.14 15.62 -22.20
CA ALA A 7 29.45 15.38 -22.77
C ALA A 7 29.46 15.33 -24.30
N VAL A 8 28.51 14.64 -24.95
CA VAL A 8 28.44 14.58 -26.43
C VAL A 8 28.08 15.93 -27.07
N HIS A 9 27.55 16.88 -26.28
CA HIS A 9 27.28 18.25 -26.70
C HIS A 9 28.35 19.25 -26.24
N GLN A 10 29.50 18.78 -25.73
CA GLN A 10 30.57 19.62 -25.19
C GLN A 10 30.10 20.57 -24.06
N CYS A 11 29.09 20.14 -23.30
CA CYS A 11 28.56 20.85 -22.15
C CYS A 11 28.93 20.13 -20.84
N SER A 12 28.76 20.83 -19.73
CA SER A 12 28.77 20.23 -18.38
C SER A 12 27.37 20.24 -17.80
N ALA A 13 27.08 19.28 -16.91
CA ALA A 13 25.84 19.22 -16.15
C ALA A 13 26.16 18.91 -14.68
N THR A 14 25.36 19.44 -13.77
CA THR A 14 25.42 19.12 -12.34
C THR A 14 24.07 18.57 -11.92
N LEU A 15 24.09 17.47 -11.18
CA LEU A 15 22.91 16.75 -10.72
C LEU A 15 22.81 16.88 -9.21
N ASP A 16 21.68 17.38 -8.74
CA ASP A 16 21.30 17.38 -7.34
C ASP A 16 19.98 16.63 -7.20
N PHE A 17 20.02 15.46 -6.56
CA PHE A 17 18.83 14.63 -6.30
C PHE A 17 18.05 15.10 -5.07
N MET A 18 18.50 16.16 -4.39
CA MET A 18 17.87 16.78 -3.24
C MET A 18 17.62 15.82 -2.07
N GLU A 19 18.39 14.73 -1.95
CA GLU A 19 18.10 13.63 -1.00
C GLU A 19 18.06 14.08 0.47
N GLU A 20 18.80 15.13 0.82
CA GLU A 20 18.79 15.72 2.17
C GLU A 20 17.54 16.55 2.47
N LYS A 21 16.92 17.15 1.44
CA LYS A 21 15.78 18.08 1.58
C LYS A 21 14.44 17.46 1.19
N LEU A 22 14.45 16.60 0.18
CA LEU A 22 13.30 15.95 -0.43
C LEU A 22 13.65 14.48 -0.70
N ARG A 23 13.67 13.68 0.37
CA ARG A 23 13.84 12.24 0.24
C ARG A 23 12.66 11.67 -0.58
N PRO A 24 12.91 10.99 -1.71
CA PRO A 24 11.85 10.35 -2.47
C PRO A 24 11.24 9.21 -1.64
N TYR A 25 9.93 9.00 -1.81
CA TYR A 25 9.28 7.87 -1.16
C TYR A 25 9.75 6.60 -1.85
N PRO A 26 10.28 5.61 -1.10
CA PRO A 26 10.63 4.33 -1.68
C PRO A 26 9.39 3.60 -2.20
N ALA A 27 9.60 2.54 -2.96
CA ALA A 27 8.50 1.66 -3.33
C ALA A 27 7.93 1.00 -2.06
N THR A 28 6.61 1.02 -1.91
CA THR A 28 5.92 0.21 -0.90
C THR A 28 5.97 -1.25 -1.32
N VAL A 29 6.87 -2.00 -0.70
CA VAL A 29 7.01 -3.46 -0.91
C VAL A 29 6.33 -4.16 0.26
N ASN A 30 5.40 -5.05 -0.04
CA ASN A 30 4.80 -5.94 0.95
C ASN A 30 5.76 -7.11 1.23
N ASP A 31 5.92 -7.44 2.50
CA ASP A 31 6.53 -8.69 2.92
C ASP A 31 5.62 -9.88 2.54
N GLU A 32 6.22 -10.96 2.03
CA GLU A 32 5.49 -12.11 1.48
C GLU A 32 4.69 -12.85 2.57
N GLU A 33 5.26 -13.03 3.76
CA GLU A 33 4.60 -13.73 4.86
C GLU A 33 3.44 -12.90 5.40
N MET A 34 3.65 -11.58 5.56
CA MET A 34 2.59 -10.67 6.00
C MET A 34 1.47 -10.54 4.98
N TYR A 35 1.80 -10.56 3.68
CA TYR A 35 0.83 -10.56 2.59
C TYR A 35 -0.03 -11.82 2.61
N GLU A 36 0.57 -13.01 2.68
CA GLU A 36 -0.17 -14.27 2.70
C GLU A 36 -1.01 -14.42 3.98
N HIS A 37 -0.52 -13.93 5.12
CA HIS A 37 -1.30 -13.86 6.36
C HIS A 37 -2.56 -12.99 6.19
N ALA A 38 -2.39 -11.75 5.76
CA ALA A 38 -3.52 -10.81 5.58
C ALA A 38 -4.52 -11.33 4.53
N LYS A 39 -4.04 -11.93 3.45
CA LYS A 39 -4.85 -12.58 2.42
C LYS A 39 -5.65 -13.76 2.95
N LYS A 40 -5.02 -14.68 3.71
CA LYS A 40 -5.71 -15.83 4.33
C LYS A 40 -6.82 -15.38 5.28
N VAL A 41 -6.54 -14.38 6.12
CA VAL A 41 -7.54 -13.82 7.04
C VAL A 41 -8.67 -13.15 6.25
N GLY A 42 -8.33 -12.34 5.25
CA GLY A 42 -9.30 -11.68 4.38
C GLY A 42 -10.20 -12.68 3.64
N THR A 43 -9.62 -13.74 3.07
CA THR A 43 -10.37 -14.79 2.37
C THR A 43 -11.29 -15.54 3.33
N SER A 44 -10.86 -15.78 4.56
CA SER A 44 -11.69 -16.45 5.57
C SER A 44 -12.85 -15.56 6.04
N LEU A 45 -12.62 -14.24 6.18
CA LEU A 45 -13.61 -13.28 6.66
C LEU A 45 -14.62 -12.87 5.58
N LEU A 46 -14.13 -12.64 4.35
CA LEU A 46 -14.88 -12.01 3.26
C LEU A 46 -15.25 -13.01 2.15
N GLY A 47 -14.66 -14.21 2.15
CA GLY A 47 -14.78 -15.17 1.06
C GLY A 47 -13.80 -14.90 -0.09
N GLU A 48 -13.37 -15.97 -0.75
CA GLU A 48 -12.36 -15.93 -1.83
C GLU A 48 -12.73 -14.98 -2.97
N ALA A 49 -14.02 -14.91 -3.33
CA ALA A 49 -14.50 -14.06 -4.40
C ALA A 49 -14.36 -12.55 -4.11
N ASN A 50 -14.10 -12.13 -2.87
CA ASN A 50 -14.01 -10.73 -2.45
C ASN A 50 -12.58 -10.28 -2.14
N VAL A 51 -11.58 -11.16 -2.33
CA VAL A 51 -10.16 -10.84 -2.14
C VAL A 51 -9.46 -10.93 -3.48
N HIS A 52 -8.89 -9.82 -3.93
CA HIS A 52 -8.28 -9.71 -5.25
C HIS A 52 -6.84 -9.24 -5.17
N LEU A 53 -6.00 -9.74 -6.06
CA LEU A 53 -4.68 -9.17 -6.28
C LEU A 53 -4.82 -7.80 -6.93
N LEU A 54 -4.38 -6.76 -6.20
CA LEU A 54 -4.33 -5.41 -6.74
C LEU A 54 -3.13 -5.27 -7.70
N PRO A 55 -3.32 -4.74 -8.92
CA PRO A 55 -2.19 -4.41 -9.79
C PRO A 55 -1.28 -3.37 -9.13
N MET A 56 0.02 -3.39 -9.49
CA MET A 56 0.96 -2.37 -9.03
C MET A 56 0.47 -0.96 -9.41
N ALA A 57 0.55 -0.04 -8.46
CA ALA A 57 0.21 1.36 -8.64
C ALA A 57 1.47 2.22 -8.67
N MET A 58 1.46 3.29 -9.48
CA MET A 58 2.54 4.28 -9.55
C MET A 58 2.31 5.47 -8.59
N GLY A 59 1.40 5.33 -7.62
CA GLY A 59 1.15 6.33 -6.58
C GLY A 59 2.30 6.35 -5.57
N ALA A 60 2.52 7.51 -4.94
CA ALA A 60 3.46 7.64 -3.83
C ALA A 60 2.73 7.40 -2.50
N GLU A 61 3.32 6.60 -1.62
CA GLU A 61 2.76 6.20 -0.34
C GLU A 61 3.87 6.17 0.72
N ASP A 62 3.69 6.88 1.83
CA ASP A 62 4.72 6.99 2.88
C ASP A 62 4.78 5.75 3.78
N PHE A 63 3.78 4.87 3.69
CA PHE A 63 3.85 3.54 4.31
C PHE A 63 5.11 2.76 3.91
N SER A 64 5.66 3.06 2.72
CA SER A 64 6.94 2.53 2.24
C SER A 64 8.11 2.71 3.23
N PHE A 65 8.11 3.76 4.06
CA PHE A 65 9.14 3.93 5.09
C PHE A 65 9.03 2.91 6.21
N TYR A 66 7.82 2.47 6.58
CA TYR A 66 7.63 1.38 7.54
C TYR A 66 8.00 0.05 6.92
N SER A 67 7.56 -0.23 5.70
CA SER A 67 7.83 -1.52 5.05
C SER A 67 9.31 -1.75 4.71
N GLN A 68 10.13 -0.70 4.70
CA GLN A 68 11.60 -0.82 4.64
C GLN A 68 12.25 -1.24 5.97
N LYS A 69 11.54 -1.16 7.09
CA LYS A 69 12.11 -1.34 8.45
C LYS A 69 11.57 -2.57 9.16
N MET A 70 10.39 -3.05 8.78
CA MET A 70 9.75 -4.21 9.37
C MET A 70 8.96 -4.97 8.32
N ALA A 71 8.72 -6.27 8.58
CA ALA A 71 7.77 -7.04 7.80
C ALA A 71 6.40 -6.36 7.89
N ALA A 72 5.89 -5.92 6.74
CA ALA A 72 4.66 -5.14 6.66
C ALA A 72 3.91 -5.47 5.38
N ALA A 73 2.59 -5.43 5.44
CA ALA A 73 1.73 -5.56 4.27
C ALA A 73 0.70 -4.43 4.23
N LEU A 74 0.63 -3.75 3.10
CA LEU A 74 -0.40 -2.77 2.76
C LEU A 74 -1.43 -3.44 1.84
N PHE A 75 -2.70 -3.33 2.20
CA PHE A 75 -3.84 -3.78 1.41
C PHE A 75 -4.87 -2.65 1.28
N MET A 76 -5.67 -2.70 0.22
CA MET A 76 -6.69 -1.69 -0.07
C MET A 76 -8.09 -2.26 0.20
N ILE A 77 -8.96 -1.44 0.80
CA ILE A 77 -10.39 -1.74 0.92
C ILE A 77 -11.11 -1.09 -0.26
N GLY A 78 -11.84 -1.89 -1.04
CA GLY A 78 -12.58 -1.39 -2.19
C GLY A 78 -13.75 -0.50 -1.75
N THR A 79 -13.75 0.77 -2.15
CA THR A 79 -14.82 1.75 -1.81
C THR A 79 -15.71 2.10 -3.00
N ARG A 80 -15.57 1.40 -4.13
CA ARG A 80 -16.30 1.72 -5.36
C ARG A 80 -17.75 1.28 -5.24
N ASN A 81 -18.67 2.24 -5.35
CA ASN A 81 -20.10 2.00 -5.34
C ASN A 81 -20.78 2.72 -6.51
N GLU A 82 -21.37 1.97 -7.45
CA GLU A 82 -22.01 2.53 -8.66
C GLU A 82 -23.30 3.31 -8.38
N THR A 83 -23.88 3.12 -7.19
CA THR A 83 -25.05 3.88 -6.72
C THR A 83 -24.66 5.28 -6.22
N LEU A 84 -23.41 5.45 -5.78
CA LEU A 84 -22.83 6.74 -5.36
C LEU A 84 -22.12 7.39 -6.55
N LYS A 85 -22.77 8.40 -7.16
CA LYS A 85 -22.24 9.12 -8.33
C LYS A 85 -21.77 10.54 -7.97
N PRO A 86 -20.72 11.05 -8.62
CA PRO A 86 -19.93 10.40 -9.67
C PRO A 86 -18.92 9.38 -9.10
N VAL A 87 -18.72 8.26 -9.80
CA VAL A 87 -17.63 7.32 -9.48
C VAL A 87 -16.32 7.94 -9.94
N VAL A 88 -15.52 8.44 -9.00
CA VAL A 88 -14.27 9.17 -9.25
C VAL A 88 -13.09 8.53 -8.52
N ARG A 89 -11.87 8.81 -8.99
CA ARG A 89 -10.63 8.33 -8.35
C ARG A 89 -10.25 9.18 -7.14
N LEU A 90 -9.35 8.62 -6.32
CA LEU A 90 -8.63 9.35 -5.27
C LEU A 90 -8.04 10.67 -5.83
N HIS A 91 -8.02 11.72 -5.00
CA HIS A 91 -7.66 13.11 -5.34
C HIS A 91 -8.69 13.92 -6.16
N SER A 92 -9.85 13.35 -6.51
CA SER A 92 -10.96 14.14 -7.03
C SER A 92 -11.62 14.97 -5.92
N PRO A 93 -11.97 16.26 -6.14
CA PRO A 93 -12.73 17.05 -5.17
C PRO A 93 -14.17 16.56 -4.98
N TYR A 94 -14.63 15.63 -5.84
CA TYR A 94 -15.96 15.03 -5.79
C TYR A 94 -15.96 13.62 -5.17
N LEU A 95 -14.83 13.19 -4.59
CA LEU A 95 -14.73 11.87 -3.97
C LEU A 95 -15.70 11.77 -2.78
N VAL A 96 -16.57 10.77 -2.84
CA VAL A 96 -17.42 10.33 -1.72
C VAL A 96 -17.09 8.87 -1.44
N ILE A 97 -16.86 8.56 -0.17
CA ILE A 97 -16.54 7.19 0.27
C ILE A 97 -17.85 6.47 0.58
N ASP A 98 -17.96 5.22 0.14
CA ASP A 98 -19.03 4.33 0.58
C ASP A 98 -18.81 3.93 2.04
N GLU A 99 -19.64 4.43 2.95
CA GLU A 99 -19.48 4.20 4.39
C GLU A 99 -19.82 2.75 4.80
N ASP A 100 -20.54 1.99 3.97
CA ASP A 100 -20.85 0.58 4.23
C ASP A 100 -19.60 -0.31 4.26
N VAL A 101 -18.46 0.19 3.75
CA VAL A 101 -17.18 -0.51 3.79
C VAL A 101 -16.41 -0.29 5.09
N LEU A 102 -16.80 0.69 5.92
CA LEU A 102 -16.09 1.02 7.16
C LEU A 102 -16.10 -0.17 8.15
N PRO A 103 -17.23 -0.87 8.38
CA PRO A 103 -17.24 -2.07 9.22
C PRO A 103 -16.37 -3.20 8.65
N ILE A 104 -16.29 -3.34 7.32
CA ILE A 104 -15.44 -4.34 6.65
C ILE A 104 -13.96 -4.04 6.94
N GLY A 105 -13.54 -2.80 6.74
CA GLY A 105 -12.18 -2.36 7.02
C GLY A 105 -11.80 -2.56 8.48
N ALA A 106 -12.68 -2.19 9.42
CA ALA A 106 -12.46 -2.37 10.85
C ALA A 106 -12.33 -3.86 11.24
N ALA A 107 -13.25 -4.70 10.76
CA ALA A 107 -13.23 -6.14 11.03
C ALA A 107 -11.98 -6.81 10.46
N LEU A 108 -11.56 -6.46 9.24
CA LEU A 108 -10.37 -7.03 8.62
C LEU A 108 -9.10 -6.68 9.40
N HIS A 109 -8.91 -5.42 9.79
CA HIS A 109 -7.74 -5.01 10.58
C HIS A 109 -7.71 -5.72 11.95
N ALA A 110 -8.85 -5.79 12.64
CA ALA A 110 -8.94 -6.50 13.92
C ALA A 110 -8.64 -8.00 13.77
N ALA A 111 -9.22 -8.66 12.76
CA ALA A 111 -9.00 -10.07 12.50
C ALA A 111 -7.54 -10.39 12.14
N VAL A 112 -6.90 -9.55 11.32
CA VAL A 112 -5.48 -9.71 10.94
C VAL A 112 -4.59 -9.62 12.18
N ALA A 113 -4.84 -8.63 13.04
CA ALA A 113 -4.07 -8.44 14.27
C ALA A 113 -4.26 -9.60 15.26
N ILE A 114 -5.51 -10.01 15.52
CA ILE A 114 -5.83 -11.12 16.42
C ILE A 114 -5.19 -12.42 15.91
N SER A 115 -5.42 -12.76 14.63
CA SER A 115 -4.86 -14.00 14.06
C SER A 115 -3.33 -13.99 14.08
N TYR A 116 -2.69 -12.84 13.84
CA TYR A 116 -1.23 -12.75 13.92
C TYR A 116 -0.74 -13.03 15.34
N LEU A 117 -1.36 -12.40 16.35
CA LEU A 117 -0.98 -12.60 17.75
C LEU A 117 -1.26 -14.01 18.22
N ASP A 118 -2.38 -14.61 17.85
CA ASP A 118 -2.73 -16.00 18.21
C ASP A 118 -1.70 -17.00 17.63
N ASP A 119 -1.29 -16.80 16.37
CA ASP A 119 -0.29 -17.65 15.70
C ASP A 119 1.13 -17.49 16.29
N HIS A 120 1.42 -16.36 16.96
CA HIS A 120 2.73 -16.03 17.54
C HIS A 120 2.73 -16.05 19.08
N ALA A 121 1.61 -16.41 19.72
CA ALA A 121 1.47 -16.51 21.17
C ALA A 121 2.01 -17.85 21.72
N VAL A 122 3.28 -18.18 21.43
CA VAL A 122 4.08 -19.23 22.13
C VAL A 122 5.56 -18.78 22.00
N GLU A 123 6.35 -18.42 23.01
CA GLU A 123 6.55 -18.93 24.37
C GLU A 123 6.64 -17.80 25.41
N THR A 124 5.76 -17.82 26.41
CA THR A 124 6.12 -17.42 27.78
C THR A 124 5.72 -18.57 28.69
N GLN A 125 6.57 -19.60 28.75
CA GLN A 125 6.64 -20.54 29.88
C GLN A 125 7.83 -20.16 30.75
#